data_AF-A0A352VIN1-F1
#
_entry.id   AF-A0A352VIN1-F1
#
_cell.length_a   1.000
_cell.length_b   1.000
_cell.length_c   1.000
_cell.angle_alpha   90.00
_cell.angle_beta   90.00
_cell.angle_gamma   90.00
#
_symmetry.space_group_name_H-M   'P 1'
#
loop_
_entity.id
_entity.type
_entity.pdbx_description
1 polymer ?
#
loop_
_entity_poly.entity_id
_entity_poly.type
_entity_poly.pdbx_seq_one_letter_code
_entity_poly.pdbx_strand_id
1 'polypeptide(L)'
;DITPEARDDRLNSRLARLDEPGATWSAPCTELEARLTPRELEAVHSGASLAVRIGARAAIAEALAIDGHRVEIVCAPGKPGRRPPAVWLDGEPAPVDVSLSHDGDWIAWAFALQRAHT
;
A
#
# COMPACT_ATOMS: atom_id res chain seq x y z
N ASP A 1 20.16 27.73 9.99
CA ASP A 1 19.36 27.81 8.76
C ASP A 1 19.15 26.44 8.17
N ILE A 2 17.99 25.84 8.43
CA ILE A 2 17.54 24.62 7.78
C ILE A 2 16.49 25.06 6.77
N THR A 3 16.79 24.92 5.49
CA THR A 3 15.86 25.22 4.39
C THR A 3 14.62 24.33 4.52
N PRO A 4 13.40 24.87 4.32
CA PRO A 4 12.19 24.07 4.30
C PRO A 4 12.18 23.33 2.95
N GLU A 5 12.87 22.20 2.90
CA GLU A 5 12.88 21.35 1.73
C GLU A 5 11.45 20.93 1.40
N ALA A 6 11.12 21.06 0.12
CA ALA A 6 9.80 20.81 -0.44
C ALA A 6 9.26 19.48 0.08
N ARG A 7 8.27 19.55 0.97
CA ARG A 7 7.41 18.41 1.32
C ARG A 7 6.68 18.05 0.03
N ASP A 8 7.17 17.01 -0.63
CA ASP A 8 6.78 16.64 -1.98
C ASP A 8 5.34 16.11 -1.96
N ASP A 9 4.38 16.95 -2.35
CA ASP A 9 2.96 16.60 -2.60
C ASP A 9 2.81 15.68 -3.84
N ARG A 10 3.86 14.92 -4.18
CA ARG A 10 3.94 14.16 -5.41
C ARG A 10 3.10 12.91 -5.27
N LEU A 11 2.01 12.90 -6.04
CA LEU A 11 1.23 11.70 -6.27
C LEU A 11 2.12 10.64 -6.91
N ASN A 12 2.30 9.53 -6.21
CA ASN A 12 2.95 8.34 -6.74
C ASN A 12 1.86 7.35 -7.14
N SER A 13 1.86 6.92 -8.39
CA SER A 13 0.88 5.96 -8.88
C SER A 13 1.50 4.95 -9.83
N ARG A 14 0.92 3.76 -9.87
CA ARG A 14 1.32 2.71 -10.80
C ARG A 14 0.10 1.86 -11.19
N LEU A 15 0.02 1.56 -12.48
CA LEU A 15 -0.83 0.52 -13.07
C LEU A 15 0.10 -0.61 -13.50
N ALA A 16 -0.20 -1.84 -13.11
CA ALA A 16 0.63 -3.00 -13.38
C ALA A 16 -0.20 -4.23 -13.71
N ARG A 17 0.42 -5.17 -14.44
CA ARG A 17 -0.12 -6.51 -14.65
C ARG A 17 -0.06 -7.29 -13.33
N LEU A 18 -1.14 -8.00 -13.02
CA LEU A 18 -1.21 -8.88 -11.85
C LEU A 18 -0.11 -9.97 -11.90
N ASP A 19 0.17 -10.45 -13.10
CA ASP A 19 1.14 -11.52 -13.42
C ASP A 19 2.49 -10.99 -13.95
N GLU A 20 2.85 -9.74 -13.67
CA GLU A 20 4.11 -9.13 -14.12
C GLU A 20 5.33 -9.99 -13.68
N PRO A 21 6.11 -10.56 -14.62
CA PRO A 21 7.20 -11.46 -14.27
C PRO A 21 8.26 -10.79 -13.40
N GLY A 22 8.63 -11.44 -12.30
CA GLY A 22 9.63 -10.94 -11.35
C GLY A 22 9.11 -9.85 -10.40
N ALA A 23 7.87 -9.41 -10.54
CA ALA A 23 7.28 -8.48 -9.59
C ALA A 23 7.00 -9.17 -8.24
N THR A 24 7.26 -8.45 -7.15
CA THR A 24 7.06 -8.98 -5.79
C THR A 24 5.61 -9.41 -5.51
N TRP A 25 4.64 -8.79 -6.19
CA TRP A 25 3.21 -9.08 -6.06
C TRP A 25 2.70 -10.22 -6.95
N SER A 26 3.54 -10.78 -7.83
CA SER A 26 3.15 -11.85 -8.78
C SER A 26 3.51 -13.26 -8.28
N ALA A 27 3.88 -13.39 -7.00
CA ALA A 27 4.10 -14.68 -6.34
C ALA A 27 2.78 -15.43 -6.07
N PRO A 28 2.81 -16.75 -5.79
CA PRO A 28 1.63 -17.52 -5.41
C PRO A 28 0.89 -16.92 -4.20
N CYS A 29 -0.44 -17.03 -4.16
CA CYS A 29 -1.27 -16.42 -3.09
C CYS A 29 -0.80 -16.79 -1.69
N THR A 30 -0.45 -18.05 -1.43
CA THR A 30 0.02 -18.51 -0.12
C THR A 30 1.31 -17.83 0.33
N GLU A 31 2.20 -17.51 -0.61
CA GLU A 31 3.41 -16.75 -0.32
C GLU A 31 3.11 -15.27 -0.07
N LEU A 32 2.16 -14.69 -0.81
CA LEU A 32 1.74 -13.31 -0.58
C LEU A 32 1.01 -13.15 0.76
N GLU A 33 0.15 -14.10 1.14
CA GLU A 33 -0.52 -14.15 2.44
C GLU A 33 0.50 -14.16 3.59
N ALA A 34 1.55 -14.98 3.49
CA ALA A 34 2.61 -15.07 4.49
C ALA A 34 3.42 -13.77 4.67
N ARG A 35 3.34 -12.83 3.73
CA ARG A 35 4.03 -11.52 3.79
C ARG A 35 3.18 -10.42 4.43
N LEU A 36 1.88 -10.65 4.63
CA LEU A 36 0.95 -9.68 5.20
C LEU A 36 0.70 -9.99 6.68
N THR A 37 0.41 -8.95 7.47
CA THR A 37 0.00 -9.15 8.86
C THR A 37 -1.43 -9.68 8.93
N PRO A 38 -1.84 -10.31 10.05
CA PRO A 38 -3.24 -10.70 10.25
C PRO A 38 -4.22 -9.54 10.06
N ARG A 39 -3.84 -8.31 10.44
CA ARG A 39 -4.66 -7.10 10.28
C ARG A 39 -4.85 -6.71 8.82
N GLU A 40 -3.81 -6.82 8.01
CA GLU A 40 -3.91 -6.57 6.57
C GLU A 40 -4.84 -7.59 5.89
N LEU A 41 -4.76 -8.86 6.31
CA LEU A 41 -5.56 -9.95 5.77
C LEU A 41 -7.08 -9.79 6.01
N GLU A 42 -7.52 -9.10 7.07
CA GLU A 42 -8.94 -8.80 7.33
C GLU A 42 -9.62 -8.00 6.20
N ALA A 43 -8.82 -7.33 5.37
CA ALA A 43 -9.27 -6.51 4.26
C ALA A 43 -8.96 -7.12 2.89
N VAL A 44 -8.45 -8.35 2.85
CA VAL A 44 -8.14 -9.10 1.64
C VAL A 44 -9.29 -10.06 1.34
N HIS A 45 -9.72 -10.10 0.08
CA HIS A 45 -10.79 -10.99 -0.37
C HIS A 45 -10.48 -11.70 -1.70
N SER A 46 -9.26 -11.53 -2.22
CA SER A 46 -8.80 -12.16 -3.46
C SER A 46 -7.27 -12.09 -3.58
N GLY A 47 -6.70 -12.89 -4.50
CA GLY A 47 -5.29 -12.80 -4.87
C GLY A 47 -4.89 -11.41 -5.40
N ALA A 48 -5.76 -10.77 -6.18
CA ALA A 48 -5.51 -9.40 -6.65
C ALA A 48 -5.49 -8.39 -5.48
N SER A 49 -6.30 -8.60 -4.44
CA SER A 49 -6.26 -7.79 -3.22
C SER A 49 -4.95 -7.98 -2.42
N LEU A 50 -4.36 -9.18 -2.44
CA LEU A 50 -3.02 -9.42 -1.88
C LEU A 50 -1.96 -8.66 -2.69
N ALA A 51 -1.97 -8.88 -4.01
CA ALA A 51 -0.99 -8.35 -4.93
C ALA A 51 -0.91 -6.81 -4.88
N VAL A 52 -2.07 -6.14 -4.94
CA VAL A 52 -2.11 -4.67 -4.90
C VAL A 52 -1.58 -4.11 -3.58
N ARG A 53 -1.81 -4.78 -2.44
CA ARG A 53 -1.27 -4.38 -1.13
C ARG A 53 0.24 -4.54 -1.10
N ILE A 54 0.76 -5.66 -1.57
CA ILE A 54 2.20 -5.92 -1.63
C ILE A 54 2.91 -4.91 -2.53
N GLY A 55 2.35 -4.61 -3.72
CA GLY A 55 2.90 -3.62 -4.64
C GLY A 55 2.88 -2.20 -4.07
N ALA A 56 1.75 -1.78 -3.50
CA ALA A 56 1.64 -0.47 -2.85
C ALA A 56 2.58 -0.34 -1.65
N ARG A 57 2.70 -1.39 -0.83
CA ARG A 57 3.59 -1.41 0.34
C ARG A 57 5.06 -1.23 -0.06
N ALA A 58 5.50 -1.98 -1.08
CA ALA A 58 6.85 -1.85 -1.62
C ALA A 58 7.12 -0.43 -2.16
N ALA A 59 6.17 0.15 -2.91
CA ALA A 59 6.31 1.49 -3.46
C ALA A 59 6.33 2.59 -2.38
N ILE A 60 5.52 2.46 -1.32
CA ILE A 60 5.53 3.38 -0.18
C ILE A 60 6.86 3.28 0.57
N ALA A 61 7.33 2.05 0.83
CA ALA A 61 8.60 1.83 1.51
C ALA A 61 9.80 2.41 0.73
N GLU A 62 9.81 2.23 -0.59
CA GLU A 62 10.80 2.82 -1.48
C GLU A 62 10.77 4.36 -1.42
N ALA A 63 9.58 4.96 -1.55
CA ALA A 63 9.41 6.42 -1.51
C ALA A 63 9.82 7.03 -0.16
N LEU A 64 9.68 6.28 0.93
CA LEU A 64 10.07 6.68 2.28
C LEU A 64 11.52 6.28 2.66
N ALA A 65 12.21 5.55 1.78
CA ALA A 65 13.53 4.96 2.05
C ALA A 65 13.58 4.13 3.35
N ILE A 66 12.57 3.28 3.58
CA ILE A 66 12.46 2.39 4.74
C ILE A 66 12.29 0.93 4.34
N ASP A 67 12.42 0.03 5.31
CA ASP A 67 12.10 -1.39 5.13
C ASP A 67 10.59 -1.59 4.92
N GLY A 68 10.22 -2.38 3.91
CA GLY A 68 8.82 -2.69 3.58
C GLY A 68 8.06 -3.46 4.66
N HIS A 69 8.73 -4.14 5.58
CA HIS A 69 8.11 -4.80 6.73
C HIS A 69 7.59 -3.82 7.78
N ARG A 70 8.04 -2.56 7.75
CA ARG A 70 7.57 -1.50 8.65
C ARG A 70 6.25 -0.89 8.20
N VAL A 71 5.86 -1.12 6.94
CA VAL A 71 4.64 -0.57 6.36
C VAL A 71 3.53 -1.60 6.49
N GLU A 72 2.33 -1.17 6.86
CA GLU A 72 1.10 -1.97 6.74
C GLU A 72 0.05 -1.17 5.99
N ILE A 73 -0.74 -1.82 5.13
CA ILE A 73 -1.92 -1.20 4.53
C ILE A 73 -3.16 -1.94 5.01
N VAL A 74 -3.79 -1.39 6.03
CA VAL A 74 -4.98 -1.94 6.67
C VAL A 74 -6.24 -1.23 6.19
N CYS A 75 -7.41 -1.76 6.50
CA CYS A 75 -8.68 -1.05 6.31
C CYS A 75 -9.42 -0.99 7.64
N ALA A 76 -10.04 0.15 7.97
CA ALA A 76 -10.81 0.29 9.20
C ALA A 76 -11.92 -0.77 9.29
N PRO A 77 -12.29 -1.26 10.49
CA PRO A 77 -13.41 -2.19 10.64
C PRO A 77 -14.69 -1.61 10.02
N GLY A 78 -15.51 -2.45 9.37
CA GLY A 78 -16.78 -1.98 8.80
C GLY A 78 -17.28 -2.77 7.60
N LYS A 79 -18.32 -2.24 6.95
CA LYS A 79 -18.94 -2.87 5.78
C LYS A 79 -17.97 -2.89 4.59
N PRO A 80 -17.79 -4.04 3.90
CA PRO A 80 -17.06 -4.10 2.64
C PRO A 80 -17.50 -3.00 1.65
N GLY A 81 -16.55 -2.40 0.94
CA GLY A 81 -16.80 -1.24 0.05
C GLY A 81 -16.92 0.11 0.76
N ARG A 82 -16.87 0.16 2.10
CA ARG A 82 -16.85 1.42 2.89
C ARG A 82 -15.66 1.51 3.85
N ARG A 83 -14.63 0.70 3.59
CA ARG A 83 -13.41 0.64 4.39
C ARG A 83 -12.25 1.22 3.57
N PRO A 84 -12.01 2.54 3.58
CA PRO A 84 -10.86 3.09 2.90
C PRO A 84 -9.57 2.48 3.47
N PRO A 85 -8.58 2.17 2.63
CA PRO A 85 -7.27 1.72 3.11
C PRO A 85 -6.56 2.86 3.85
N ALA A 86 -5.79 2.50 4.88
CA ALA A 86 -4.97 3.40 5.66
C ALA A 86 -3.56 2.81 5.80
N VAL A 87 -2.55 3.66 5.70
CA VAL A 87 -1.15 3.27 5.87
C VAL A 87 -0.76 3.39 7.33
N TRP A 88 -0.08 2.38 7.84
CA TRP A 88 0.50 2.36 9.18
C TRP A 88 2.01 2.11 9.05
N LEU A 89 2.78 2.76 9.92
CA LEU A 89 4.23 2.59 10.03
C LEU A 89 4.56 2.14 11.45
N ASP A 90 5.22 0.99 11.58
CA ASP A 90 5.58 0.38 12.87
C ASP A 90 4.40 0.27 13.86
N GLY A 91 3.21 -0.05 13.34
CA GLY A 91 2.02 -0.19 14.17
C GLY A 91 1.32 1.12 14.54
N GLU A 92 1.73 2.27 13.99
CA GLU A 92 1.06 3.57 14.18
C GLU A 92 0.50 4.14 12.86
N PRO A 93 -0.63 4.87 12.87
CA PRO A 93 -1.15 5.54 11.68
C PRO A 93 -0.13 6.50 11.05
N ALA A 94 0.04 6.41 9.74
CA ALA A 94 0.97 7.25 9.00
C ALA A 94 0.25 8.33 8.20
N PRO A 95 0.86 9.52 8.02
CA PRO A 95 0.31 10.60 7.20
C PRO A 95 0.50 10.30 5.70
N VAL A 96 -0.07 9.19 5.22
CA VAL A 96 -0.02 8.76 3.82
C VAL A 96 -1.43 8.42 3.38
N ASP A 97 -1.94 9.18 2.41
CA ASP A 97 -3.17 8.82 1.71
C ASP A 97 -2.85 7.70 0.72
N VAL A 98 -3.70 6.68 0.64
CA VAL A 98 -3.52 5.56 -0.28
C VAL A 98 -4.85 5.15 -0.90
N SER A 99 -4.82 4.76 -2.16
CA SER A 99 -5.93 4.13 -2.87
C SER A 99 -5.43 2.89 -3.58
N LEU A 100 -6.24 1.83 -3.52
CA LEU A 100 -5.97 0.53 -4.11
C LEU A 100 -7.11 0.16 -5.04
N SER A 101 -6.79 -0.36 -6.21
CA SER A 101 -7.77 -0.87 -7.17
C SER A 101 -7.24 -2.11 -7.86
N HIS A 102 -8.15 -3.00 -8.21
CA HIS A 102 -7.84 -4.15 -9.06
C HIS A 102 -9.09 -4.54 -9.85
N ASP A 103 -8.91 -4.91 -11.11
CA ASP A 103 -9.97 -5.42 -11.97
C ASP A 103 -9.38 -6.28 -13.09
N GLY A 104 -9.98 -7.44 -13.34
CA GLY A 104 -9.41 -8.46 -14.24
C GLY A 104 -7.95 -8.77 -13.89
N ASP A 105 -7.07 -8.64 -14.89
CA ASP A 105 -5.63 -8.91 -14.77
C ASP A 105 -4.80 -7.68 -14.36
N TRP A 106 -5.45 -6.59 -13.95
CA TRP A 106 -4.78 -5.33 -13.64
C TRP A 106 -4.90 -5.00 -12.16
N ILE A 107 -3.81 -4.48 -11.62
CA ILE A 107 -3.77 -3.87 -10.29
C ILE A 107 -3.26 -2.44 -10.41
N ALA A 108 -3.77 -1.56 -9.56
CA ALA A 108 -3.35 -0.18 -9.51
C ALA A 108 -3.29 0.33 -8.07
N TRP A 109 -2.32 1.19 -7.80
CA TRP A 109 -2.26 1.93 -6.55
C TRP A 109 -1.86 3.38 -6.81
N ALA A 110 -2.29 4.22 -5.88
CA ALA A 110 -1.84 5.60 -5.78
C ALA A 110 -1.65 5.97 -4.32
N PHE A 111 -0.63 6.76 -4.01
CA PHE A 111 -0.43 7.32 -2.68
C PHE A 111 0.20 8.71 -2.72
N ALA A 112 -0.03 9.47 -1.66
CA ALA A 112 0.57 10.78 -1.45
C ALA A 112 0.89 10.98 0.03
N LEU A 113 1.99 11.69 0.32
CA LEU A 113 2.32 12.09 1.67
C LEU A 113 1.43 13.26 2.07
N GLN A 114 0.74 13.14 3.21
CA GLN A 114 -0.08 14.22 3.73
C GLN A 114 0.82 15.35 4.25
N ARG A 115 0.42 16.59 3.99
CA ARG A 115 1.07 17.75 4.60
C ARG A 115 0.81 17.73 6.09
N ALA A 116 1.82 18.03 6.91
CA ALA A 116 1.53 18.41 8.29
C ALA A 116 0.70 19.69 8.25
N HIS A 117 -0.55 19.62 8.72
CA HIS A 117 -1.36 20.81 8.95
C HIS A 117 -0.70 21.60 10.08
N THR A 118 0.05 22.64 9.74
CA THR A 118 0.45 23.72 10.65
C THR A 118 -0.71 24.67 10.87
#